data_AF-A0A5C7S3F0-F1
#
_entry.id   AF-A0A5C7S3F0-F1
#
_cell.length_a   1.000
_cell.length_b   1.000
_cell.length_c   1.000
_cell.angle_alpha   90.00
_cell.angle_beta   90.00
_cell.angle_gamma   90.00
#
_symmetry.space_group_name_H-M   'P 1'
#
loop_
_entity.id
_entity.type
_entity.pdbx_description
1 polymer ?
#
loop_
_entity_poly.entity_id
_entity_poly.type
_entity_poly.pdbx_seq_one_letter_code
_entity_poly.pdbx_strand_id
1 'polypeptide(L)'
;MKAFRWLLVHPIAFAWILAAIAIILNWIVGSGAPPKKEHQAKAGQHETQAQQGAAAHEQASTQAQAAAALPAGHGAAETKAAANAAQAPASGEQAQAASASVAEQAAAGSSATATTGTATDAQAVNENSSVEDLLLAAREAYWSGEYDRSVGFYQSLLKKDNKPDYKGELANVYWKQGKSADAVSLYAEIAPWLAEQGRVTELQSIKVYADVVDPAKAAEIGAVIK
;
A
#
# COMPACT_ATOMS: atom_id res chain seq x y z
N MET A 1 -24.34 -1.01 8.83
CA MET A 1 -25.56 -0.73 8.02
C MET A 1 -26.42 0.49 8.43
N LYS A 2 -26.10 1.26 9.48
CA LYS A 2 -26.93 2.42 9.89
C LYS A 2 -26.90 3.60 8.88
N ALA A 3 -25.77 3.80 8.19
CA ALA A 3 -25.61 4.87 7.19
C ALA A 3 -26.47 4.67 5.93
N PHE A 4 -26.61 3.43 5.44
CA PHE A 4 -27.43 3.11 4.27
C PHE A 4 -28.93 3.34 4.52
N ARG A 5 -29.39 3.09 5.75
CA ARG A 5 -30.79 3.36 6.14
C ARG A 5 -31.05 4.85 6.30
N TRP A 6 -30.06 5.63 6.73
CA TRP A 6 -30.17 7.10 6.78
C TRP A 6 -30.25 7.72 5.38
N LEU A 7 -29.47 7.18 4.42
CA LEU A 7 -29.44 7.63 3.02
C LEU A 7 -30.80 7.44 2.32
N LEU A 8 -31.52 6.35 2.62
CA LEU A 8 -32.85 6.07 2.06
C LEU A 8 -33.97 6.97 2.62
N VAL A 9 -33.75 7.58 3.78
CA VAL A 9 -34.73 8.48 4.42
C VAL A 9 -34.60 9.92 3.92
N HIS A 10 -33.46 10.28 3.31
CA HIS A 10 -33.18 11.64 2.87
C HIS A 10 -33.00 11.70 1.35
N PRO A 11 -34.11 11.67 0.57
CA PRO A 11 -34.06 11.67 -0.90
C PRO A 11 -33.34 12.90 -1.47
N ILE A 12 -33.39 14.03 -0.75
CA ILE A 12 -32.67 15.26 -1.12
C ILE A 12 -31.15 15.04 -1.03
N ALA A 13 -30.64 14.45 0.05
CA ALA A 13 -29.19 14.19 0.20
C ALA A 13 -28.67 13.23 -0.87
N PHE A 14 -29.47 12.23 -1.24
CA PHE A 14 -29.15 11.31 -2.33
C PHE A 14 -29.05 12.03 -3.69
N ALA A 15 -29.95 12.98 -3.98
CA ALA A 15 -29.89 13.78 -5.19
C ALA A 15 -28.61 14.64 -5.29
N TRP A 16 -28.17 15.24 -4.18
CA TRP A 16 -26.91 16.00 -4.13
C TRP A 16 -25.68 15.12 -4.36
N ILE A 17 -25.66 13.90 -3.82
CA ILE A 17 -24.56 12.94 -4.04
C ILE A 17 -24.49 12.52 -5.50
N LEU A 18 -25.62 12.20 -6.13
CA LEU A 18 -25.66 11.86 -7.56
C LEU A 18 -25.21 13.03 -8.44
N ALA A 19 -25.62 14.26 -8.12
CA ALA A 19 -25.17 15.45 -8.83
C ALA A 19 -23.64 15.64 -8.73
N ALA A 20 -23.05 15.43 -7.54
CA ALA A 20 -21.61 15.52 -7.36
C ALA A 20 -20.85 14.46 -8.18
N ILE A 21 -21.33 13.21 -8.20
CA ILE A 21 -20.75 12.14 -9.01
C ILE A 21 -20.78 12.48 -10.50
N ALA A 22 -21.90 13.03 -10.99
CA ALA A 22 -22.03 13.43 -12.40
C ALA A 22 -21.03 14.52 -12.80
N ILE A 23 -20.78 15.50 -11.92
CA ILE A 23 -19.78 16.57 -12.17
C ILE A 23 -18.37 15.98 -12.25
N ILE A 24 -18.02 15.06 -11.34
CA ILE A 24 -16.70 14.40 -11.31
C ILE A 24 -16.49 13.56 -12.59
N LEU A 25 -17.50 12.79 -13.01
CA LEU A 25 -17.44 12.00 -14.23
C LEU A 25 -17.30 12.86 -15.49
N ASN A 26 -17.98 14.01 -15.53
CA ASN A 26 -17.85 14.96 -16.64
C ASN A 26 -16.43 15.57 -16.73
N TRP A 27 -15.74 15.74 -15.59
CA TRP A 27 -14.33 16.17 -15.58
C TRP A 27 -13.39 15.09 -16.10
N ILE A 28 -13.57 13.84 -15.65
CA ILE A 28 -12.70 12.72 -16.06
C ILE A 28 -12.85 12.40 -17.56
N VAL A 29 -14.07 12.46 -18.09
CA VAL A 29 -14.32 12.21 -19.52
C VAL A 29 -14.03 13.45 -20.38
N GLY A 30 -14.22 14.66 -19.86
CA GLY A 30 -14.06 15.92 -20.59
C GLY A 30 -12.63 16.44 -20.71
N SER A 31 -11.67 15.97 -19.90
CA SER A 31 -10.26 16.41 -19.96
C SER A 31 -9.40 15.69 -21.02
N GLY A 32 -10.00 14.81 -21.82
CA GLY A 32 -9.29 13.97 -22.80
C GLY A 32 -9.29 14.45 -24.25
N ALA A 33 -9.12 15.75 -24.56
CA ALA A 33 -8.75 16.18 -25.91
C ALA A 33 -8.18 17.62 -25.97
N PRO A 34 -6.91 17.82 -26.36
CA PRO A 34 -6.47 19.13 -26.83
C PRO A 34 -6.99 19.36 -28.28
N PRO A 35 -7.58 20.53 -28.60
CA PRO A 35 -7.77 20.91 -29.99
C PRO A 35 -6.39 21.18 -30.61
N LYS A 36 -5.99 20.36 -31.59
CA LYS A 36 -4.89 20.69 -32.49
C LYS A 36 -5.26 21.98 -33.24
N LYS A 37 -4.77 23.12 -32.75
CA LYS A 37 -4.72 24.36 -33.53
C LYS A 37 -3.51 24.26 -34.45
N GLU A 38 -3.73 23.74 -35.64
CA GLU A 38 -2.82 23.95 -36.76
C GLU A 38 -2.93 25.42 -37.21
N HIS A 39 -1.97 26.23 -36.79
CA HIS A 39 -1.64 27.46 -37.49
C HIS A 39 -0.48 27.17 -38.44
N GLN A 40 -0.78 26.67 -39.64
CA GLN A 40 0.14 26.81 -40.78
C GLN A 40 -0.31 28.00 -41.62
N ALA A 41 0.42 29.10 -41.48
CA ALA A 41 0.44 30.17 -42.45
C ALA A 41 1.26 29.72 -43.67
N LYS A 42 0.54 29.41 -44.76
CA LYS A 42 0.72 29.98 -46.11
C LYS A 42 2.14 30.46 -46.51
N ALA A 43 2.74 29.82 -47.52
CA ALA A 43 3.20 30.50 -48.75
C ALA A 43 3.81 29.54 -49.80
N GLY A 44 3.00 29.24 -50.83
CA GLY A 44 3.43 29.06 -52.24
C GLY A 44 4.01 27.71 -52.64
N GLN A 45 3.87 27.20 -53.86
CA GLN A 45 3.16 27.57 -55.10
C GLN A 45 3.42 26.38 -56.07
N HIS A 46 2.64 26.24 -57.16
CA HIS A 46 2.73 25.24 -58.26
C HIS A 46 2.12 23.85 -57.95
N GLU A 47 0.98 23.40 -58.49
CA GLU A 47 0.44 23.42 -59.88
C GLU A 47 1.14 22.45 -60.84
N THR A 48 0.64 21.20 -60.93
CA THR A 48 0.53 20.33 -62.13
C THR A 48 -0.09 18.98 -61.68
N GLN A 49 -1.31 18.65 -62.07
CA GLN A 49 -1.76 18.05 -63.34
C GLN A 49 -1.59 16.52 -63.41
N ALA A 50 -2.75 15.86 -63.37
CA ALA A 50 -3.15 14.63 -64.05
C ALA A 50 -2.43 13.28 -63.80
N GLN A 51 -3.30 12.25 -63.68
CA GLN A 51 -3.30 11.03 -64.50
C GLN A 51 -3.01 9.69 -63.79
N GLN A 52 -4.05 8.84 -63.83
CA GLN A 52 -4.05 7.38 -64.09
C GLN A 52 -3.17 6.44 -63.25
N GLY A 53 -3.84 5.50 -62.56
CA GLY A 53 -3.93 4.12 -63.04
C GLY A 53 -2.75 3.16 -62.81
N ALA A 54 -3.08 2.11 -62.05
CA ALA A 54 -2.62 0.72 -62.20
C ALA A 54 -1.21 0.28 -61.75
N ALA A 55 -1.25 -0.90 -61.11
CA ALA A 55 -0.27 -1.99 -61.17
C ALA A 55 1.12 -1.80 -60.53
N ALA A 56 1.28 -2.52 -59.41
CA ALA A 56 2.20 -3.65 -59.22
C ALA A 56 3.73 -3.48 -59.41
N HIS A 57 4.43 -4.27 -58.59
CA HIS A 57 5.87 -4.59 -58.62
C HIS A 57 6.80 -3.43 -58.23
N GLU A 58 7.97 -3.62 -57.64
CA GLU A 58 8.68 -4.66 -56.91
C GLU A 58 10.05 -4.01 -56.62
N GLN A 59 10.85 -4.57 -55.70
CA GLN A 59 12.28 -4.30 -55.55
C GLN A 59 12.68 -2.90 -55.03
N ALA A 60 13.82 -2.69 -54.41
CA ALA A 60 14.75 -3.47 -53.61
C ALA A 60 15.84 -2.44 -53.22
N SER A 61 16.43 -2.64 -52.05
CA SER A 61 17.83 -2.29 -51.75
C SER A 61 18.24 -0.82 -51.80
N THR A 62 18.56 -0.25 -50.63
CA THR A 62 19.86 0.39 -50.45
C THR A 62 20.39 0.08 -49.04
N GLN A 63 21.41 -0.77 -49.04
CA GLN A 63 22.43 -1.02 -48.02
C GLN A 63 22.96 0.29 -47.40
N ALA A 64 23.09 0.38 -46.08
CA ALA A 64 24.26 0.01 -45.26
C ALA A 64 25.23 1.17 -45.00
N GLN A 65 25.52 1.42 -43.72
CA GLN A 65 26.87 1.58 -43.12
C GLN A 65 26.66 1.90 -41.62
N ALA A 66 27.01 0.98 -40.72
CA ALA A 66 28.35 0.79 -40.13
C ALA A 66 28.69 1.98 -39.21
N ALA A 67 28.64 1.83 -37.88
CA ALA A 67 29.57 1.12 -37.00
C ALA A 67 30.50 2.10 -36.28
N ALA A 68 30.63 1.87 -34.97
CA ALA A 68 31.73 2.22 -34.08
C ALA A 68 32.02 3.72 -33.82
N ALA A 69 31.93 4.13 -32.55
CA ALA A 69 33.10 4.29 -31.68
C ALA A 69 32.79 5.20 -30.48
N LEU A 70 32.95 4.65 -29.27
CA LEU A 70 33.45 5.41 -28.11
C LEU A 70 34.91 5.82 -28.41
N PRO A 71 35.41 6.95 -27.91
CA PRO A 71 36.05 6.90 -26.60
C PRO A 71 35.95 8.17 -25.71
N ALA A 72 36.16 7.89 -24.43
CA ALA A 72 36.78 8.66 -23.36
C ALA A 72 37.28 10.10 -23.62
N GLY A 73 37.10 10.95 -22.60
CA GLY A 73 38.10 11.99 -22.31
C GLY A 73 37.65 13.09 -21.35
N HIS A 74 38.16 13.02 -20.12
CA HIS A 74 38.70 14.11 -19.27
C HIS A 74 37.87 15.39 -19.05
N GLY A 75 37.67 15.91 -17.84
CA GLY A 75 38.32 15.65 -16.56
C GLY A 75 38.33 16.94 -15.73
N ALA A 76 38.54 16.77 -14.41
CA ALA A 76 38.99 17.77 -13.44
C ALA A 76 38.09 18.98 -13.17
N ALA A 77 37.99 19.56 -11.98
CA ALA A 77 38.40 19.26 -10.61
C ALA A 77 37.83 20.42 -9.78
N GLU A 78 37.39 20.20 -8.54
CA GLU A 78 37.73 21.10 -7.43
C GLU A 78 37.37 20.49 -6.08
N THR A 79 38.42 20.16 -5.35
CA THR A 79 38.47 19.81 -3.93
C THR A 79 38.96 21.02 -3.14
N LYS A 80 38.25 21.39 -2.06
CA LYS A 80 38.75 22.05 -0.83
C LYS A 80 37.59 22.08 0.17
N ALA A 81 37.57 21.29 1.25
CA ALA A 81 38.39 21.32 2.48
C ALA A 81 37.86 22.29 3.56
N ALA A 82 37.83 21.76 4.80
CA ALA A 82 37.67 22.40 6.12
C ALA A 82 36.24 22.79 6.53
N ALA A 83 35.78 22.60 7.77
CA ALA A 83 36.51 22.42 9.03
C ALA A 83 35.72 21.58 10.05
N ASN A 84 36.48 20.77 10.78
CA ASN A 84 36.19 20.05 12.00
C ASN A 84 36.56 20.95 13.20
N ALA A 85 35.64 21.14 14.15
CA ALA A 85 35.86 21.64 15.52
C ALA A 85 34.50 21.61 16.25
N ALA A 86 34.35 21.41 17.56
CA ALA A 86 35.11 20.79 18.63
C ALA A 86 34.14 20.77 19.84
N GLN A 87 34.19 19.69 20.64
CA GLN A 87 33.95 19.61 22.09
C GLN A 87 32.88 20.52 22.77
N ALA A 88 31.91 19.88 23.46
CA ALA A 88 31.81 19.94 24.93
C ALA A 88 30.73 18.96 25.46
N PRO A 89 31.07 18.00 26.34
CA PRO A 89 30.11 17.30 27.20
C PRO A 89 29.97 18.06 28.53
N ALA A 90 28.78 18.58 28.82
CA ALA A 90 28.47 19.08 30.16
C ALA A 90 27.99 17.91 31.02
N SER A 91 28.83 17.56 31.99
CA SER A 91 28.48 16.75 33.15
C SER A 91 27.35 17.41 33.94
N GLY A 92 26.39 16.60 34.35
CA GLY A 92 25.36 16.93 35.32
C GLY A 92 25.11 15.72 36.20
N GLU A 93 26.01 15.52 37.15
CA GLU A 93 25.85 14.60 38.27
C GLU A 93 24.92 15.23 39.29
N GLN A 94 23.77 14.62 39.55
CA GLN A 94 23.14 14.71 40.87
C GLN A 94 22.29 13.49 41.14
N ALA A 95 22.88 12.57 41.90
CA ALA A 95 22.16 11.62 42.73
C ALA A 95 21.36 12.37 43.79
N GLN A 96 20.10 11.99 44.05
CA GLN A 96 19.67 11.77 45.43
C GLN A 96 18.42 10.89 45.51
N ALA A 97 18.53 9.91 46.40
CA ALA A 97 17.53 8.95 46.80
C ALA A 97 16.33 9.59 47.50
N ALA A 98 15.17 8.92 47.42
CA ALA A 98 14.31 8.70 48.58
C ALA A 98 13.29 7.59 48.29
N SER A 99 13.39 6.51 49.05
CA SER A 99 12.30 5.57 49.32
C SER A 99 11.10 6.28 49.95
N ALA A 100 9.89 5.90 49.58
CA ALA A 100 8.75 5.88 50.50
C ALA A 100 7.68 4.90 50.01
N SER A 101 7.57 3.81 50.77
CA SER A 101 6.42 2.92 50.88
C SER A 101 5.20 3.68 51.45
N VAL A 102 4.02 3.52 50.83
CA VAL A 102 2.68 3.63 51.44
C VAL A 102 1.79 2.65 50.66
N ALA A 103 1.59 1.42 51.12
CA ALA A 103 0.51 1.00 52.03
C ALA A 103 -0.91 1.36 51.53
N GLU A 104 -1.55 0.35 50.93
CA GLU A 104 -2.88 -0.15 51.32
C GLU A 104 -3.91 0.86 51.84
N GLN A 105 -4.97 1.11 51.06
CA GLN A 105 -6.31 1.19 51.65
C GLN A 105 -7.40 0.77 50.66
N ALA A 106 -8.14 -0.25 51.10
CA ALA A 106 -9.31 -0.80 50.47
C ALA A 106 -10.53 0.14 50.52
N ALA A 107 -11.40 -0.07 49.52
CA ALA A 107 -12.85 -0.03 49.57
C ALA A 107 -13.57 1.26 50.01
N ALA A 108 -14.19 1.93 49.04
CA ALA A 108 -15.57 2.39 49.17
C ALA A 108 -16.21 2.49 47.78
N GLY A 109 -17.36 1.85 47.62
CA GLY A 109 -18.01 1.60 46.35
C GLY A 109 -18.46 2.87 45.62
N SER A 110 -18.36 2.79 44.29
CA SER A 110 -19.20 3.56 43.40
C SER A 110 -19.87 2.58 42.45
N SER A 111 -21.13 2.28 42.74
CA SER A 111 -22.06 1.59 41.86
C SER A 111 -22.28 2.46 40.62
N ALA A 112 -21.34 2.41 39.68
CA ALA A 112 -21.56 2.87 38.33
C ALA A 112 -22.17 1.71 37.55
N THR A 113 -23.49 1.77 37.43
CA THR A 113 -24.36 1.08 36.49
C THR A 113 -23.59 0.56 35.28
N ALA A 114 -23.26 -0.73 35.33
CA ALA A 114 -22.91 -1.49 34.15
C ALA A 114 -24.15 -1.47 33.25
N THR A 115 -24.18 -0.52 32.33
CA THR A 115 -25.01 -0.62 31.15
C THR A 115 -24.61 -1.91 30.47
N THR A 116 -25.46 -2.92 30.64
CA THR A 116 -25.55 -4.12 29.84
C THR A 116 -25.83 -3.71 28.40
N GLY A 117 -24.81 -3.15 27.75
CA GLY A 117 -24.76 -2.96 26.32
C GLY A 117 -24.61 -4.35 25.73
N THR A 118 -25.74 -4.92 25.37
CA THR A 118 -25.91 -6.07 24.50
C THR A 118 -24.79 -6.18 23.48
N ALA A 119 -23.79 -7.00 23.81
CA ALA A 119 -22.90 -7.67 22.87
C ALA A 119 -23.74 -8.75 22.17
N THR A 120 -24.54 -8.30 21.21
CA THR A 120 -25.40 -9.09 20.32
C THR A 120 -25.38 -8.28 19.03
N ASP A 121 -24.61 -8.57 17.98
CA ASP A 121 -24.15 -9.84 17.44
C ASP A 121 -22.63 -9.83 17.25
N ALA A 122 -21.89 -10.55 18.09
CA ALA A 122 -20.78 -11.32 17.54
C ALA A 122 -21.45 -12.38 16.66
N GLN A 123 -21.69 -12.05 15.39
CA GLN A 123 -22.11 -13.01 14.38
C GLN A 123 -21.06 -14.11 14.42
N ALA A 124 -21.37 -15.17 15.18
CA ALA A 124 -20.46 -16.24 15.48
C ALA A 124 -19.93 -16.71 14.13
N VAL A 125 -18.61 -16.66 13.99
CA VAL A 125 -17.91 -17.14 12.81
C VAL A 125 -18.48 -18.52 12.54
N ASN A 126 -19.32 -18.63 11.51
CA ASN A 126 -19.99 -19.89 11.24
C ASN A 126 -18.89 -20.80 10.72
N GLU A 127 -18.37 -21.68 11.58
CA GLU A 127 -17.31 -22.61 11.22
C GLU A 127 -17.75 -23.54 10.07
N ASN A 128 -19.04 -23.58 9.73
CA ASN A 128 -19.58 -24.29 8.56
C ASN A 128 -19.61 -23.45 7.27
N SER A 129 -19.23 -22.17 7.29
CA SER A 129 -19.09 -21.37 6.08
C SER A 129 -18.03 -21.96 5.14
N SER A 130 -18.21 -21.74 3.84
CA SER A 130 -17.21 -22.11 2.82
C SER A 130 -15.93 -21.30 2.98
N VAL A 131 -14.83 -21.76 2.38
CA VAL A 131 -13.55 -21.02 2.36
C VAL A 131 -13.74 -19.67 1.66
N GLU A 132 -14.50 -19.65 0.57
CA GLU A 132 -14.79 -18.47 -0.22
C GLU A 132 -15.59 -17.43 0.58
N ASP A 133 -16.63 -17.87 1.31
CA ASP A 133 -17.43 -16.97 2.15
C ASP A 133 -16.60 -16.36 3.29
N LEU A 134 -15.74 -17.17 3.93
CA LEU A 134 -14.87 -16.70 4.99
C LEU A 134 -13.84 -15.69 4.48
N LEU A 135 -13.27 -15.92 3.28
CA LEU A 135 -12.32 -15.00 2.67
C LEU A 135 -12.98 -13.67 2.28
N LEU A 136 -14.18 -13.72 1.71
CA LEU A 136 -14.95 -12.52 1.41
C LEU A 136 -15.26 -11.74 2.70
N ALA A 137 -15.72 -12.40 3.74
CA ALA A 137 -16.03 -11.78 5.03
C ALA A 137 -14.78 -11.20 5.73
N ALA A 138 -13.64 -11.90 5.66
CA ALA A 138 -12.37 -11.43 6.22
C ALA A 138 -11.93 -10.11 5.58
N ARG A 139 -12.00 -10.05 4.26
CA ARG A 139 -11.64 -8.86 3.47
C ARG A 139 -12.63 -7.73 3.69
N GLU A 140 -13.94 -7.99 3.68
CA GLU A 140 -14.96 -6.98 3.97
C GLU A 140 -14.76 -6.35 5.35
N ALA A 141 -14.48 -7.17 6.37
CA ALA A 141 -14.17 -6.69 7.72
C ALA A 141 -12.90 -5.82 7.73
N TYR A 142 -11.84 -6.22 7.03
CA TYR A 142 -10.61 -5.44 6.91
C TYR A 142 -10.86 -4.06 6.27
N TRP A 143 -11.58 -4.02 5.14
CA TRP A 143 -11.92 -2.78 4.44
C TRP A 143 -12.84 -1.87 5.25
N SER A 144 -13.64 -2.45 6.15
CA SER A 144 -14.51 -1.72 7.07
C SER A 144 -13.80 -1.23 8.35
N GLY A 145 -12.50 -1.53 8.50
CA GLY A 145 -11.73 -1.21 9.71
C GLY A 145 -12.07 -2.10 10.93
N GLU A 146 -12.84 -3.16 10.73
CA GLU A 146 -13.25 -4.10 11.78
C GLU A 146 -12.19 -5.21 11.94
N TYR A 147 -10.99 -4.80 12.34
CA TYR A 147 -9.82 -5.68 12.30
C TYR A 147 -9.94 -6.93 13.19
N ASP A 148 -10.58 -6.84 14.37
CA ASP A 148 -10.77 -8.02 15.23
C ASP A 148 -11.66 -9.08 14.58
N ARG A 149 -12.70 -8.65 13.84
CA ARG A 149 -13.53 -9.57 13.06
C ARG A 149 -12.73 -10.18 11.91
N SER A 150 -11.94 -9.35 11.22
CA SER A 150 -11.07 -9.81 10.13
C SER A 150 -10.09 -10.89 10.59
N VAL A 151 -9.44 -10.70 11.75
CA VAL A 151 -8.58 -11.71 12.39
C VAL A 151 -9.34 -13.02 12.63
N GLY A 152 -10.55 -12.94 13.22
CA GLY A 152 -11.36 -14.12 13.47
C GLY A 152 -11.67 -14.92 12.20
N PHE A 153 -12.02 -14.24 11.10
CA PHE A 153 -12.27 -14.89 9.82
C PHE A 153 -11.01 -15.52 9.22
N TYR A 154 -9.86 -14.83 9.22
CA TYR A 154 -8.59 -15.42 8.75
C TYR A 154 -8.12 -16.58 9.62
N GLN A 155 -8.36 -16.56 10.93
CA GLN A 155 -8.05 -17.70 11.79
C GLN A 155 -8.92 -18.91 11.44
N SER A 156 -10.22 -18.72 11.18
CA SER A 156 -11.08 -19.82 10.70
C SER A 156 -10.67 -20.32 9.32
N LEU A 157 -10.20 -19.45 8.41
CA LEU A 157 -9.59 -19.87 7.15
C LEU A 157 -8.38 -20.77 7.38
N LEU A 158 -7.44 -20.35 8.23
CA LEU A 158 -6.21 -21.11 8.51
C LEU A 158 -6.46 -22.46 9.17
N LYS A 159 -7.54 -22.59 9.96
CA LYS A 159 -7.98 -23.90 10.50
C LYS A 159 -8.50 -24.84 9.42
N LYS A 160 -9.19 -24.31 8.40
CA LYS A 160 -9.74 -25.09 7.28
C LYS A 160 -8.66 -25.43 6.26
N ASP A 161 -7.83 -24.45 5.93
CA ASP A 161 -6.84 -24.52 4.88
C ASP A 161 -5.66 -23.59 5.22
N ASN A 162 -4.56 -24.19 5.66
CA ASN A 162 -3.39 -23.48 6.17
C ASN A 162 -2.49 -22.97 5.03
N LYS A 163 -2.97 -21.97 4.29
CA LYS A 163 -2.26 -21.38 3.14
C LYS A 163 -1.40 -20.18 3.53
N PRO A 164 -0.19 -20.04 2.94
CA PRO A 164 0.66 -18.85 3.12
C PRO A 164 -0.04 -17.54 2.75
N ASP A 165 -0.89 -17.53 1.72
CA ASP A 165 -1.66 -16.35 1.33
C ASP A 165 -2.52 -15.80 2.47
N TYR A 166 -3.22 -16.67 3.21
CA TYR A 166 -4.06 -16.24 4.33
C TYR A 166 -3.23 -15.73 5.50
N LYS A 167 -2.03 -16.27 5.72
CA LYS A 167 -1.09 -15.74 6.72
C LYS A 167 -0.59 -14.35 6.35
N GLY A 168 -0.31 -14.11 5.07
CA GLY A 168 0.10 -12.79 4.58
C GLY A 168 -1.01 -11.75 4.74
N GLU A 169 -2.25 -12.10 4.42
CA GLU A 169 -3.39 -11.21 4.66
C GLU A 169 -3.63 -10.99 6.16
N LEU A 170 -3.51 -12.02 7.01
CA LEU A 170 -3.59 -11.86 8.47
C LEU A 170 -2.47 -10.95 9.02
N ALA A 171 -1.26 -11.04 8.48
CA ALA A 171 -0.17 -10.13 8.83
C ALA A 171 -0.52 -8.67 8.50
N ASN A 172 -1.14 -8.41 7.33
CA ASN A 172 -1.66 -7.08 6.98
C ASN A 172 -2.71 -6.60 8.00
N VAL A 173 -3.57 -7.48 8.51
CA VAL A 173 -4.56 -7.13 9.54
C VAL A 173 -3.87 -6.76 10.85
N TYR A 174 -2.94 -7.59 11.34
CA TYR A 174 -2.19 -7.29 12.57
C TYR A 174 -1.39 -6.00 12.48
N TRP A 175 -0.80 -5.73 11.31
CA TRP A 175 -0.18 -4.45 11.04
C TRP A 175 -1.16 -3.29 11.29
N LYS A 176 -2.36 -3.36 10.72
CA LYS A 176 -3.36 -2.28 10.86
C LYS A 176 -3.85 -2.11 12.30
N GLN A 177 -3.76 -3.17 13.11
CA GLN A 177 -4.04 -3.11 14.55
C GLN A 177 -2.90 -2.50 15.38
N GLY A 178 -1.73 -2.21 14.78
CA GLY A 178 -0.53 -1.81 15.50
C GLY A 178 0.18 -2.99 16.19
N LYS A 179 -0.21 -4.23 15.91
CA LYS A 179 0.43 -5.46 16.38
C LYS A 179 1.63 -5.81 15.50
N SER A 180 2.58 -4.89 15.49
CA SER A 180 3.74 -4.89 14.60
C SER A 180 4.58 -6.17 14.69
N ALA A 181 4.85 -6.64 15.91
CA ALA A 181 5.65 -7.84 16.15
C ALA A 181 4.97 -9.12 15.61
N ASP A 182 3.65 -9.24 15.80
CA ASP A 182 2.87 -10.37 15.28
C ASP A 182 2.84 -10.37 13.75
N ALA A 183 2.69 -9.18 13.14
CA ALA A 183 2.73 -9.03 11.70
C ALA A 183 4.08 -9.44 11.11
N VAL A 184 5.19 -8.93 11.66
CA VAL A 184 6.55 -9.31 11.20
C VAL A 184 6.81 -10.80 11.36
N SER A 185 6.36 -11.40 12.45
CA SER A 185 6.50 -12.84 12.68
C SER A 185 5.81 -13.66 11.59
N LEU A 186 4.58 -13.30 11.22
CA LEU A 186 3.85 -13.96 10.13
C LEU A 186 4.50 -13.71 8.76
N TYR A 187 4.98 -12.49 8.50
CA TYR A 187 5.67 -12.21 7.24
C TYR A 187 6.96 -13.00 7.08
N ALA A 188 7.76 -13.12 8.14
CA ALA A 188 8.97 -13.93 8.12
C ALA A 188 8.65 -15.41 7.86
N GLU A 189 7.55 -15.92 8.42
CA GLU A 189 7.09 -17.29 8.17
C GLU A 189 6.75 -17.55 6.70
N ILE A 190 6.10 -16.60 6.03
CA ILE A 190 5.74 -16.75 4.60
C ILE A 190 6.81 -16.28 3.62
N ALA A 191 7.91 -15.71 4.11
CA ALA A 191 8.93 -15.11 3.25
C ALA A 191 9.55 -16.09 2.23
N PRO A 192 9.88 -17.35 2.59
CA PRO A 192 10.38 -18.33 1.61
C PRO A 192 9.37 -18.59 0.49
N TRP A 193 8.09 -18.72 0.83
CA TRP A 193 7.03 -18.94 -0.16
C TRP A 193 6.88 -17.74 -1.10
N LEU A 194 6.93 -16.50 -0.58
CA LEU A 194 6.93 -15.30 -1.42
C LEU A 194 8.13 -15.24 -2.37
N ALA A 195 9.30 -15.68 -1.91
CA ALA A 195 10.52 -15.72 -2.72
C ALA A 195 10.39 -16.74 -3.87
N GLU A 196 9.81 -17.92 -3.60
CA GLU A 196 9.52 -18.94 -4.62
C GLU A 196 8.55 -18.42 -5.69
N GLN A 197 7.58 -17.57 -5.32
CA GLN A 197 6.67 -16.90 -6.26
C GLN A 197 7.31 -15.74 -7.02
N GLY A 198 8.59 -15.41 -6.76
CA GLY A 198 9.25 -14.26 -7.37
C GLY A 198 8.72 -12.90 -6.89
N ARG A 199 8.00 -12.86 -5.75
CA ARG A 199 7.43 -11.63 -5.15
C ARG A 199 8.50 -10.81 -4.41
N VAL A 200 9.63 -10.56 -5.06
CA VAL A 200 10.82 -9.91 -4.46
C VAL A 200 10.54 -8.49 -3.99
N THR A 201 9.80 -7.69 -4.78
CA THR A 201 9.45 -6.30 -4.41
C THR A 201 8.66 -6.23 -3.11
N GLU A 202 7.76 -7.18 -2.89
CA GLU A 202 6.97 -7.25 -1.67
C GLU A 202 7.83 -7.65 -0.47
N LEU A 203 8.72 -8.65 -0.64
CA LEU A 203 9.69 -9.02 0.39
C LEU A 203 10.60 -7.85 0.78
N GLN A 204 11.07 -7.06 -0.18
CA GLN A 204 11.85 -5.86 0.10
C GLN A 204 11.05 -4.84 0.91
N SER A 205 9.78 -4.63 0.55
CA SER A 205 8.89 -3.71 1.27
C SER A 205 8.62 -4.17 2.71
N ILE A 206 8.37 -5.47 2.89
CA ILE A 206 8.20 -6.09 4.20
C ILE A 206 9.50 -5.96 5.01
N LYS A 207 10.66 -6.22 4.40
CA LYS A 207 11.96 -6.18 5.08
C LYS A 207 12.25 -4.78 5.65
N VAL A 208 12.03 -3.72 4.86
CA VAL A 208 12.25 -2.33 5.31
C VAL A 208 11.49 -2.05 6.60
N TYR A 209 10.28 -2.58 6.72
CA TYR A 209 9.53 -2.47 7.96
C TYR A 209 10.07 -3.36 9.07
N ALA A 210 10.32 -4.63 8.76
CA ALA A 210 10.84 -5.58 9.74
C ALA A 210 12.15 -5.06 10.36
N ASP A 211 13.00 -4.36 9.59
CA ASP A 211 14.25 -3.76 10.08
C ASP A 211 14.02 -2.81 11.27
N VAL A 212 12.85 -2.18 11.38
CA VAL A 212 12.50 -1.27 12.48
C VAL A 212 11.89 -2.01 13.67
N VAL A 213 11.12 -3.06 13.42
CA VAL A 213 10.31 -3.75 14.45
C VAL A 213 11.05 -4.94 15.07
N ASP A 214 11.65 -5.77 14.23
CA ASP A 214 12.41 -6.95 14.62
C ASP A 214 13.55 -7.18 13.59
N PRO A 215 14.74 -6.61 13.84
CA PRO A 215 15.87 -6.73 12.94
C PRO A 215 16.32 -8.18 12.68
N ALA A 216 16.08 -9.10 13.62
CA ALA A 216 16.44 -10.51 13.44
C ALA A 216 15.52 -11.14 12.39
N LYS A 217 14.21 -10.89 12.48
CA LYS A 217 13.24 -11.32 11.46
C LYS A 217 13.48 -10.65 10.11
N ALA A 218 13.90 -9.39 10.11
CA ALA A 218 14.28 -8.70 8.88
C ALA A 218 15.48 -9.35 8.18
N ALA A 219 16.46 -9.85 8.94
CA ALA A 219 17.58 -10.61 8.39
C ALA A 219 17.12 -11.95 7.80
N GLU A 220 16.19 -12.66 8.45
CA GLU A 220 15.58 -13.89 7.91
C GLU A 220 14.89 -13.62 6.56
N ILE A 221 14.09 -12.55 6.48
CA ILE A 221 13.42 -12.13 5.23
C ILE A 221 14.45 -11.73 4.17
N GLY A 222 15.51 -11.00 4.57
CA GLY A 222 16.59 -10.60 3.67
C GLY A 222 17.35 -11.79 3.06
N ALA A 223 17.51 -12.88 3.80
CA ALA A 223 18.23 -14.06 3.35
C ALA A 223 17.54 -14.81 2.19
N VAL A 224 16.23 -14.64 2.02
CA VAL A 224 15.47 -15.27 0.92
C VAL A 224 15.34 -14.39 -0.33
N ILE A 225 15.73 -13.13 -0.25
CA ILE A 225 15.75 -12.20 -1.39
C ILE A 225 17.02 -12.48 -2.21
N LYS A 226 16.86 -12.92 -3.46
CA LYS A 226 17.95 -13.21 -4.40
C LYS A 226 18.23 -12.05 -5.34
#